data_AF-A0A6P6NVU7-F1
#
_entry.id   AF-A0A6P6NVU7-F1
#
_cell.length_a   1.000
_cell.length_b   1.000
_cell.length_c   1.000
_cell.angle_alpha   90.00
_cell.angle_beta   90.00
_cell.angle_gamma   90.00
#
_symmetry.space_group_name_H-M   'P 1'
#
loop_
_entity.id
_entity.type
_entity.pdbx_description
1 polymer ?
#
loop_
_entity_poly.entity_id
_entity_poly.type
_entity_poly.pdbx_seq_one_letter_code
_entity_poly.pdbx_strand_id
1 'polypeptide(L)'
;MATSIQRIGIAISRTFPVILQRNIQTQSIRYWNITSSAAPGLPLKFRALSSSSSSSSSSSSSAAAENTDSETVSRYSDRPWEYLESEEYIERYGSKPVWSNYRRNHKGGVPPQKTRKTCIRGDKVCGNPCPICRDPNIIVHYKNVNLLQQFISPQTGIVHDPTRTGVCMKQQKLLNKAIETARDCGLLAVQLPHVDYSKEDYSNTHGAVAPTPAPSSLRSGELWYSWYGSIKPDERELARVKRIYKEYLKPDV
;
A
#
# COMPACT_ATOMS: atom_id res chain seq x y z
N MET A 1 63.37 11.26 39.16
CA MET A 1 63.31 12.70 38.85
C MET A 1 61.94 12.98 38.25
N ALA A 2 61.27 13.98 38.81
CA ALA A 2 59.84 14.22 38.77
C ALA A 2 59.27 14.82 37.46
N THR A 3 57.93 14.89 37.44
CA THR A 3 56.96 15.77 36.73
C THR A 3 56.09 15.00 35.74
N SER A 4 54.81 14.68 36.02
CA SER A 4 53.64 15.52 36.35
C SER A 4 53.32 16.53 35.25
N ILE A 5 52.44 16.18 34.32
CA ILE A 5 51.68 17.15 33.52
C ILE A 5 50.21 16.70 33.44
N GLN A 6 49.37 17.70 33.66
CA GLN A 6 47.97 17.66 34.06
C GLN A 6 47.01 17.41 32.88
N ARG A 7 45.84 16.90 33.26
CA ARG A 7 44.61 16.82 32.46
C ARG A 7 44.22 18.18 31.89
N ILE A 8 43.90 18.22 30.59
CA ILE A 8 42.95 19.19 30.02
C ILE A 8 42.00 18.41 29.11
N GLY A 9 40.79 18.14 29.61
CA GLY A 9 39.69 17.64 28.80
C GLY A 9 39.07 18.79 28.03
N ILE A 10 39.16 18.75 26.70
CA ILE A 10 38.48 19.71 25.83
C ILE A 10 37.07 19.15 25.58
N ALA A 11 36.10 19.66 26.33
CA ALA A 11 34.68 19.46 26.06
C ALA A 11 34.28 20.35 24.88
N ILE A 12 34.12 19.77 23.69
CA ILE A 12 33.53 20.47 22.55
C ILE A 12 32.01 20.30 22.64
N SER A 13 31.35 21.25 23.29
CA SER A 13 29.90 21.43 23.22
C SER A 13 29.52 22.01 21.86
N ARG A 14 29.26 21.15 20.86
CA ARG A 14 28.54 21.56 19.65
C ARG A 14 27.04 21.45 19.89
N THR A 15 26.45 22.52 20.39
CA THR A 15 25.00 22.75 20.30
C THR A 15 24.63 23.00 18.84
N PHE A 16 24.08 21.98 18.18
CA PHE A 16 23.36 22.16 16.92
C PHE A 16 21.90 22.48 17.23
N PRO A 17 21.38 23.67 16.90
CA PRO A 17 19.94 23.85 16.79
C PRO A 17 19.51 23.36 15.42
N VAL A 18 19.15 22.08 15.29
CA VAL A 18 18.39 21.62 14.12
C VAL A 18 16.92 21.95 14.37
N ILE A 19 16.54 23.16 13.96
CA ILE A 19 15.15 23.55 13.81
C ILE A 19 14.62 22.82 12.56
N LEU A 20 14.08 21.62 12.76
CA LEU A 20 13.21 20.97 11.78
C LEU A 20 11.83 21.63 11.87
N GLN A 21 11.67 22.78 11.20
CA GLN A 21 10.36 23.29 10.84
C GLN A 21 9.75 22.33 9.82
N ARG A 22 8.99 21.35 10.31
CA ARG A 22 8.02 20.60 9.52
C ARG A 22 6.96 21.60 9.08
N ASN A 23 7.03 22.03 7.83
CA ASN A 23 6.01 22.85 7.20
C ASN A 23 4.78 21.97 6.99
N ILE A 24 3.95 21.84 8.03
CA ILE A 24 2.62 21.25 7.92
C ILE A 24 1.76 22.34 7.29
N GLN A 25 1.68 22.31 5.96
CA GLN A 25 0.75 23.11 5.21
C GLN A 25 -0.65 22.56 5.49
N THR A 26 -1.31 23.10 6.52
CA THR A 26 -2.73 22.83 6.78
C THR A 26 -3.52 23.41 5.62
N GLN A 27 -3.95 22.57 4.68
CA GLN A 27 -4.91 22.98 3.68
C GLN A 27 -6.24 23.27 4.40
N SER A 28 -6.62 24.54 4.39
CA SER A 28 -7.92 25.03 4.83
C SER A 28 -9.00 24.40 3.95
N ILE A 29 -9.80 23.52 4.53
CA ILE A 29 -11.02 23.00 3.91
C ILE A 29 -11.98 24.19 3.83
N ARG A 30 -12.10 24.80 2.65
CA ARG A 30 -13.16 25.75 2.36
C ARG A 30 -14.47 24.95 2.32
N TYR A 31 -15.32 25.14 3.31
CA TYR A 31 -16.69 24.65 3.28
C TYR A 31 -17.44 25.39 2.16
N TRP A 32 -17.84 24.66 1.13
CA TRP A 32 -18.76 25.17 0.12
C TRP A 32 -20.18 25.03 0.67
N ASN A 33 -20.85 26.17 0.89
CA ASN A 33 -22.27 26.21 1.14
C ASN A 33 -22.99 25.95 -0.18
N ILE A 34 -23.58 24.76 -0.32
CA ILE A 34 -24.45 24.43 -1.43
C ILE A 34 -25.80 25.10 -1.16
N THR A 35 -26.06 26.20 -1.85
CA THR A 35 -27.39 26.79 -1.99
C THR A 35 -28.24 25.88 -2.86
N SER A 36 -29.19 25.17 -2.25
CA SER A 36 -30.20 24.37 -2.95
C SER A 36 -31.15 25.29 -3.72
N SER A 37 -31.02 25.39 -5.04
CA SER A 37 -32.10 25.87 -5.89
C SER A 37 -32.98 24.69 -6.30
N ALA A 38 -34.19 24.64 -5.78
CA ALA A 38 -35.21 23.67 -6.15
C ALA A 38 -35.72 23.94 -7.57
N ALA A 39 -35.76 22.92 -8.41
CA ALA A 39 -36.55 22.89 -9.63
C ALA A 39 -37.40 21.60 -9.65
N PRO A 40 -38.66 21.66 -10.12
CA PRO A 40 -39.66 20.63 -9.82
C PRO A 40 -39.67 19.47 -10.84
N GLY A 41 -39.71 18.26 -10.29
CA GLY A 41 -40.56 17.12 -10.66
C GLY A 41 -40.68 16.65 -12.10
N LEU A 42 -40.35 15.37 -12.33
CA LEU A 42 -41.13 14.43 -13.15
C LEU A 42 -40.90 12.99 -12.62
N PRO A 43 -41.94 12.26 -12.16
CA PRO A 43 -41.79 10.89 -11.65
C PRO A 43 -41.81 9.86 -12.79
N LEU A 44 -40.67 9.22 -13.05
CA LEU A 44 -40.58 8.04 -13.91
C LEU A 44 -41.01 6.79 -13.12
N LYS A 45 -42.20 6.29 -13.43
CA LYS A 45 -42.73 5.01 -12.95
C LYS A 45 -42.02 3.86 -13.69
N PHE A 46 -41.15 3.12 -13.01
CA PHE A 46 -40.70 1.82 -13.49
C PHE A 46 -41.67 0.73 -13.02
N ARG A 47 -42.28 0.06 -14.00
CA ARG A 47 -43.18 -1.08 -13.86
C ARG A 47 -42.32 -2.33 -13.68
N ALA A 48 -42.49 -3.02 -12.55
CA ALA A 48 -41.90 -4.34 -12.31
C ALA A 48 -42.61 -5.38 -13.21
N LEU A 49 -41.81 -6.19 -13.93
CA LEU A 49 -42.27 -7.45 -14.50
C LEU A 49 -41.61 -8.59 -13.73
N SER A 50 -42.44 -9.34 -13.02
CA SER A 50 -42.11 -10.61 -12.39
C SER A 50 -42.09 -11.70 -13.46
N SER A 51 -40.97 -12.44 -13.55
CA SER A 51 -40.89 -13.68 -14.31
C SER A 51 -40.59 -14.81 -13.32
N SER A 52 -41.65 -15.52 -12.95
CA SER A 52 -41.60 -16.81 -12.26
C SER A 52 -41.18 -17.90 -13.24
N SER A 53 -40.10 -18.62 -12.93
CA SER A 53 -39.80 -19.91 -13.53
C SER A 53 -39.44 -20.91 -12.43
N SER A 54 -40.41 -21.77 -12.14
CA SER A 54 -40.32 -22.97 -11.33
C SER A 54 -39.60 -24.08 -12.10
N SER A 55 -38.62 -24.71 -11.48
CA SER A 55 -38.19 -26.06 -11.84
C SER A 55 -37.86 -26.84 -10.57
N SER A 56 -38.71 -27.83 -10.32
CA SER A 56 -38.64 -28.85 -9.28
C SER A 56 -37.83 -30.08 -9.72
N SER A 57 -37.49 -30.92 -8.74
CA SER A 57 -36.94 -32.30 -8.79
C SER A 57 -35.42 -32.37 -8.93
N SER A 58 -34.68 -33.23 -8.22
CA SER A 58 -35.03 -34.42 -7.42
C SER A 58 -33.88 -34.78 -6.48
N SER A 59 -34.23 -35.27 -5.29
CA SER A 59 -33.39 -35.99 -4.35
C SER A 59 -32.93 -37.34 -4.89
N SER A 60 -31.63 -37.64 -4.78
CA SER A 60 -31.12 -39.01 -4.77
C SER A 60 -29.91 -39.10 -3.84
N SER A 61 -30.12 -39.76 -2.72
CA SER A 61 -29.12 -40.22 -1.77
C SER A 61 -28.38 -41.44 -2.32
N SER A 62 -27.05 -41.43 -2.27
CA SER A 62 -26.26 -42.65 -2.05
C SER A 62 -24.87 -42.31 -1.55
N ALA A 63 -24.48 -43.06 -0.52
CA ALA A 63 -23.24 -42.93 0.21
C ALA A 63 -22.00 -43.28 -0.64
N ALA A 64 -20.95 -42.49 -0.47
CA ALA A 64 -19.57 -42.93 -0.64
C ALA A 64 -18.73 -42.18 0.39
N ALA A 65 -18.36 -42.89 1.45
CA ALA A 65 -17.38 -42.43 2.42
C ALA A 65 -16.00 -42.56 1.79
N GLU A 66 -15.29 -41.44 1.61
CA GLU A 66 -13.84 -41.42 1.42
C GLU A 66 -13.30 -39.99 1.68
N ASN A 67 -12.27 -39.91 2.52
CA ASN A 67 -11.32 -38.80 2.71
C ASN A 67 -11.82 -37.49 3.38
N THR A 68 -12.14 -37.59 4.66
CA THR A 68 -12.14 -36.44 5.57
C THR A 68 -10.70 -36.14 5.97
N ASP A 69 -10.20 -34.94 5.63
CA ASP A 69 -9.12 -34.18 6.30
C ASP A 69 -8.18 -33.39 5.37
N SER A 70 -8.33 -33.48 4.05
CA SER A 70 -7.56 -32.64 3.10
C SER A 70 -8.39 -31.85 2.07
N GLU A 71 -9.72 -31.98 2.10
CA GLU A 71 -10.62 -31.43 1.07
C GLU A 71 -11.63 -30.40 1.60
N THR A 72 -11.32 -29.75 2.72
CA THR A 72 -12.08 -28.54 3.16
C THR A 72 -11.50 -27.28 2.52
N VAL A 73 -11.25 -27.33 1.21
CA VAL A 73 -11.12 -26.10 0.43
C VAL A 73 -12.50 -25.44 0.49
N SER A 74 -12.57 -24.29 1.16
CA SER A 74 -13.84 -23.58 1.32
C SER A 74 -14.49 -23.45 -0.06
N ARG A 75 -15.77 -23.86 -0.20
CA ARG A 75 -16.57 -23.77 -1.43
C ARG A 75 -16.43 -22.43 -2.18
N TYR A 76 -16.07 -21.37 -1.45
CA TYR A 76 -15.94 -20.00 -1.92
C TYR A 76 -14.49 -19.51 -2.11
N SER A 77 -13.48 -20.40 -2.19
CA SER A 77 -12.06 -19.99 -2.32
C SER A 77 -11.80 -19.15 -3.57
N ASP A 78 -12.37 -19.56 -4.69
CA ASP A 78 -12.08 -18.97 -6.00
C ASP A 78 -12.93 -17.73 -6.25
N ARG A 79 -14.18 -17.75 -5.75
CA ARG A 79 -15.18 -16.69 -5.92
C ARG A 79 -15.74 -16.28 -4.56
N PRO A 80 -14.94 -15.61 -3.73
CA PRO A 80 -15.29 -15.33 -2.34
C PRO A 80 -16.41 -14.28 -2.16
N TRP A 81 -16.79 -13.57 -3.23
CA TRP A 81 -17.95 -12.67 -3.20
C TRP A 81 -19.29 -13.41 -3.20
N GLU A 82 -19.35 -14.65 -3.71
CA GLU A 82 -20.57 -15.46 -3.75
C GLU A 82 -21.08 -15.83 -2.35
N TYR A 83 -20.18 -15.94 -1.36
CA TYR A 83 -20.57 -16.20 0.03
C TYR A 83 -21.39 -15.06 0.64
N LEU A 84 -21.14 -13.80 0.26
CA LEU A 84 -21.89 -12.66 0.83
C LEU A 84 -23.32 -12.57 0.29
N GLU A 85 -23.57 -13.19 -0.86
CA GLU A 85 -24.88 -13.26 -1.51
C GLU A 85 -25.65 -14.53 -1.09
N SER A 86 -25.00 -15.46 -0.38
CA SER A 86 -25.62 -16.72 0.03
C SER A 86 -26.61 -16.52 1.18
N GLU A 87 -27.61 -17.40 1.24
CA GLU A 87 -28.57 -17.46 2.34
C GLU A 87 -27.90 -17.69 3.70
N GLU A 88 -26.83 -18.49 3.74
CA GLU A 88 -26.04 -18.76 4.96
C GLU A 88 -25.50 -17.48 5.61
N TYR A 89 -25.03 -16.54 4.79
CA TYR A 89 -24.50 -15.26 5.27
C TYR A 89 -25.64 -14.36 5.77
N ILE A 90 -26.74 -14.32 5.03
CA ILE A 90 -27.91 -13.50 5.38
C ILE A 90 -28.54 -13.98 6.69
N GLU A 91 -28.66 -15.28 6.92
CA GLU A 91 -29.18 -15.81 8.18
C GLU A 91 -28.26 -15.50 9.37
N ARG A 92 -26.94 -15.60 9.17
CA ARG A 92 -25.94 -15.42 10.24
C ARG A 92 -25.71 -13.96 10.62
N TYR A 93 -25.62 -13.07 9.64
CA TYR A 93 -25.25 -11.67 9.81
C TYR A 93 -26.39 -10.69 9.54
N GLY A 94 -27.31 -11.06 8.65
CA GLY A 94 -28.38 -10.18 8.17
C GLY A 94 -27.84 -8.94 7.47
N SER A 95 -28.41 -7.79 7.79
CA SER A 95 -28.02 -6.49 7.24
C SER A 95 -26.86 -5.81 7.99
N LYS A 96 -26.40 -6.40 9.09
CA LYS A 96 -25.37 -5.80 9.95
C LYS A 96 -23.97 -6.14 9.41
N PRO A 97 -22.95 -5.29 9.65
CA PRO A 97 -21.59 -5.62 9.25
C PRO A 97 -21.05 -6.82 10.06
N VAL A 98 -20.12 -7.56 9.47
CA VAL A 98 -19.56 -8.81 10.03
C VAL A 98 -19.02 -8.64 11.45
N TRP A 99 -18.45 -7.47 11.77
CA TRP A 99 -17.83 -7.21 13.07
C TRP A 99 -18.81 -6.70 14.14
N SER A 100 -20.10 -6.52 13.84
CA SER A 100 -21.09 -5.94 14.75
C SER A 100 -21.37 -6.77 16.01
N ASN A 101 -21.38 -8.09 15.88
CA ASN A 101 -21.66 -9.03 16.96
C ASN A 101 -20.38 -9.46 17.72
N TYR A 102 -19.25 -8.80 17.45
CA TYR A 102 -17.97 -9.16 18.03
C TYR A 102 -17.62 -8.28 19.23
N ARG A 103 -17.28 -8.91 20.36
CA ARG A 103 -16.76 -8.22 21.55
C ARG A 103 -15.43 -8.82 21.99
N ARG A 104 -14.46 -7.94 22.24
CA ARG A 104 -13.10 -8.31 22.65
C ARG A 104 -13.02 -8.46 24.17
N ASN A 105 -12.38 -9.54 24.62
CA ASN A 105 -12.08 -9.73 26.04
C ASN A 105 -10.75 -9.02 26.36
N HIS A 106 -10.80 -8.03 27.25
CA HIS A 106 -9.62 -7.33 27.77
C HIS A 106 -9.86 -6.91 29.22
N LYS A 107 -8.77 -6.61 29.94
CA LYS A 107 -8.85 -6.13 31.32
C LYS A 107 -9.23 -4.66 31.35
N GLY A 108 -10.11 -4.27 32.28
CA GLY A 108 -10.52 -2.87 32.49
C GLY A 108 -11.45 -2.31 31.41
N GLY A 109 -11.84 -1.04 31.56
CA GLY A 109 -12.75 -0.36 30.64
C GLY A 109 -12.13 0.04 29.30
N VAL A 110 -10.83 0.36 29.28
CA VAL A 110 -10.13 0.81 28.06
C VAL A 110 -9.38 -0.36 27.42
N PRO A 111 -9.66 -0.70 26.15
CA PRO A 111 -8.94 -1.78 25.46
C PRO A 111 -7.48 -1.38 25.17
N PRO A 112 -6.57 -2.37 25.03
CA PRO A 112 -5.26 -2.14 24.45
C PRO A 112 -5.38 -1.55 23.04
N GLN A 113 -4.59 -0.51 22.76
CA GLN A 113 -4.58 0.24 21.49
C GLN A 113 -4.14 -0.57 20.28
N LYS A 114 -3.51 -1.72 20.50
CA LYS A 114 -3.17 -2.69 19.44
C LYS A 114 -3.89 -3.99 19.71
N THR A 115 -4.49 -4.57 18.67
CA THR A 115 -5.04 -5.94 18.76
C THR A 115 -3.92 -6.97 18.69
N ARG A 116 -4.26 -8.23 18.98
CA ARG A 116 -3.32 -9.36 18.84
C ARG A 116 -2.78 -9.50 17.42
N LYS A 117 -1.57 -10.05 17.30
CA LYS A 117 -0.88 -10.25 16.02
C LYS A 117 -1.69 -11.14 15.06
N THR A 118 -2.06 -12.35 15.51
CA THR A 118 -2.83 -13.33 14.73
C THR A 118 -3.83 -14.06 15.63
N CYS A 119 -4.94 -14.54 15.06
CA CYS A 119 -5.89 -15.43 15.75
C CYS A 119 -5.56 -16.91 15.52
N ILE A 120 -5.05 -17.22 14.33
CA ILE A 120 -4.69 -18.57 13.89
C ILE A 120 -3.18 -18.72 14.04
N ARG A 121 -2.73 -19.78 14.72
CA ARG A 121 -1.31 -20.12 14.92
C ARG A 121 -1.11 -21.59 14.54
N GLY A 122 -0.55 -21.84 13.35
CA GLY A 122 -0.59 -23.17 12.74
C GLY A 122 -2.05 -23.59 12.55
N ASP A 123 -2.40 -24.79 12.99
CA ASP A 123 -3.76 -25.34 12.86
C ASP A 123 -4.69 -24.94 14.01
N LYS A 124 -4.17 -24.23 15.02
CA LYS A 124 -4.92 -23.88 16.23
C LYS A 124 -5.51 -22.48 16.13
N VAL A 125 -6.84 -22.40 16.26
CA VAL A 125 -7.59 -21.15 16.37
C VAL A 125 -7.70 -20.75 17.84
N CYS A 126 -7.50 -19.46 18.16
CA CYS A 126 -7.70 -18.96 19.51
C CYS A 126 -9.19 -18.99 19.92
N GLY A 127 -9.49 -19.16 21.22
CA GLY A 127 -10.86 -19.38 21.70
C GLY A 127 -11.90 -18.31 21.34
N ASN A 128 -11.54 -17.02 21.36
CA ASN A 128 -12.39 -15.94 20.86
C ASN A 128 -11.73 -15.33 19.61
N PRO A 129 -11.89 -15.89 18.40
CA PRO A 129 -11.23 -15.43 17.16
C PRO A 129 -11.79 -14.11 16.65
N CYS A 130 -11.09 -13.45 15.72
CA CYS A 130 -11.57 -12.20 15.12
C CYS A 130 -12.80 -12.45 14.21
N PRO A 131 -13.61 -11.42 13.87
CA PRO A 131 -14.79 -11.60 13.01
C PRO A 131 -14.49 -12.32 11.69
N ILE A 132 -13.38 -11.97 11.05
CA ILE A 132 -12.91 -12.59 9.79
C ILE A 132 -12.33 -13.99 10.05
N CYS A 133 -11.69 -14.20 11.20
CA CYS A 133 -10.96 -15.42 11.51
C CYS A 133 -11.86 -16.54 12.05
N ARG A 134 -13.06 -16.18 12.51
CA ARG A 134 -14.05 -17.12 13.06
C ARG A 134 -14.69 -17.95 11.95
N ASP A 135 -14.90 -17.33 10.80
CA ASP A 135 -15.62 -17.90 9.67
C ASP A 135 -14.66 -18.05 8.49
N PRO A 136 -14.28 -19.30 8.12
CA PRO A 136 -13.31 -19.54 7.05
C PRO A 136 -13.82 -19.12 5.67
N ASN A 137 -15.15 -19.05 5.49
CA ASN A 137 -15.79 -18.62 4.24
C ASN A 137 -15.61 -17.13 3.96
N ILE A 138 -15.27 -16.31 4.97
CA ILE A 138 -15.01 -14.88 4.79
C ILE A 138 -13.55 -14.69 4.37
N ILE A 139 -13.34 -14.66 3.05
CA ILE A 139 -12.00 -14.50 2.48
C ILE A 139 -11.79 -13.04 2.03
N VAL A 140 -10.68 -12.45 2.49
CA VAL A 140 -10.33 -11.06 2.17
C VAL A 140 -9.69 -11.00 0.79
N HIS A 141 -10.45 -10.53 -0.20
CA HIS A 141 -9.99 -10.29 -1.56
C HIS A 141 -10.40 -8.89 -2.06
N TYR A 142 -9.61 -8.33 -2.97
CA TYR A 142 -9.85 -7.00 -3.54
C TYR A 142 -11.14 -6.91 -4.37
N LYS A 143 -11.59 -8.03 -4.95
CA LYS A 143 -12.85 -8.12 -5.70
C LYS A 143 -14.09 -8.08 -4.79
N ASN A 144 -13.95 -8.38 -3.50
CA ASN A 144 -15.06 -8.46 -2.56
C ASN A 144 -15.44 -7.07 -2.02
N VAL A 145 -15.96 -6.22 -2.91
CA VAL A 145 -16.33 -4.83 -2.58
C VAL A 145 -17.32 -4.79 -1.42
N ASN A 146 -18.33 -5.66 -1.42
CA ASN A 146 -19.36 -5.75 -0.38
C ASN A 146 -18.78 -6.03 1.02
N LEU A 147 -17.70 -6.83 1.11
CA LEU A 147 -17.01 -7.08 2.37
C LEU A 147 -16.14 -5.88 2.77
N LEU A 148 -15.32 -5.39 1.84
CA LEU A 148 -14.36 -4.31 2.12
C LEU A 148 -15.06 -3.02 2.54
N GLN A 149 -16.22 -2.72 1.95
CA GLN A 149 -17.02 -1.55 2.28
C GLN A 149 -17.48 -1.54 3.75
N GLN A 150 -17.68 -2.70 4.38
CA GLN A 150 -18.04 -2.80 5.81
C GLN A 150 -16.92 -2.37 6.76
N PHE A 151 -15.66 -2.40 6.28
CA PHE A 151 -14.48 -1.98 7.03
C PHE A 151 -14.08 -0.54 6.73
N ILE A 152 -14.82 0.17 5.87
CA ILE A 152 -14.58 1.56 5.49
C ILE A 152 -15.72 2.41 6.05
N SER A 153 -15.39 3.60 6.55
CA SER A 153 -16.42 4.57 6.93
C SER A 153 -17.15 5.08 5.69
N PRO A 154 -18.49 5.04 5.64
CA PRO A 154 -19.26 5.48 4.46
C PRO A 154 -19.13 6.98 4.20
N GLN A 155 -18.88 7.78 5.25
CA GLN A 155 -18.81 9.25 5.13
C GLN A 155 -17.39 9.74 4.84
N THR A 156 -16.39 9.21 5.53
CA THR A 156 -15.00 9.70 5.39
C THR A 156 -14.17 8.89 4.41
N GLY A 157 -14.60 7.68 4.03
CA GLY A 157 -13.80 6.77 3.21
C GLY A 157 -12.54 6.23 3.92
N ILE A 158 -12.41 6.48 5.23
CA ILE A 158 -11.26 6.02 6.03
C ILE A 158 -11.52 4.59 6.52
N VAL A 159 -10.50 3.74 6.43
CA VAL A 159 -10.54 2.37 6.94
C VAL A 159 -10.65 2.40 8.46
N HIS A 160 -11.55 1.59 9.03
CA HIS A 160 -11.73 1.50 10.46
C HIS A 160 -10.51 0.91 11.16
N ASP A 161 -10.14 1.51 12.29
CA ASP A 161 -9.05 0.99 13.12
C ASP A 161 -9.43 -0.37 13.72
N PRO A 162 -8.48 -1.32 13.82
CA PRO A 162 -8.65 -2.61 14.47
C PRO A 162 -9.20 -2.57 15.90
N THR A 163 -9.04 -1.47 16.65
CA THR A 163 -9.67 -1.35 17.97
C THR A 163 -11.19 -1.30 17.88
N ARG A 164 -11.74 -0.72 16.80
CA ARG A 164 -13.18 -0.63 16.52
C ARG A 164 -13.74 -1.93 15.96
N THR A 165 -13.04 -2.53 14.99
CA THR A 165 -13.53 -3.75 14.29
C THR A 165 -13.17 -5.04 15.02
N GLY A 166 -12.15 -5.03 15.87
CA GLY A 166 -11.70 -6.20 16.63
C GLY A 166 -10.90 -7.22 15.81
N VAL A 167 -10.49 -6.88 14.58
CA VAL A 167 -9.68 -7.77 13.74
C VAL A 167 -8.24 -7.91 14.24
N CYS A 168 -7.61 -9.06 13.96
CA CYS A 168 -6.18 -9.22 14.29
C CYS A 168 -5.29 -8.43 13.32
N MET A 169 -4.06 -8.13 13.74
CA MET A 169 -3.14 -7.31 12.94
C MET A 169 -2.76 -7.92 11.60
N LYS A 170 -2.66 -9.25 11.51
CA LYS A 170 -2.46 -9.92 10.22
C LYS A 170 -3.61 -9.65 9.25
N GLN A 171 -4.85 -9.80 9.71
CA GLN A 171 -6.02 -9.55 8.86
C GLN A 171 -6.21 -8.07 8.56
N GLN A 172 -5.90 -7.17 9.50
CA GLN A 172 -5.92 -5.72 9.21
C GLN A 172 -4.95 -5.36 8.08
N LYS A 173 -3.73 -5.91 8.08
CA LYS A 173 -2.77 -5.68 7.00
C LYS A 173 -3.27 -6.22 5.66
N LEU A 174 -3.90 -7.39 5.67
CA LEU A 174 -4.51 -7.98 4.46
C LEU A 174 -5.67 -7.13 3.94
N LEU A 175 -6.54 -6.63 4.84
CA LEU A 175 -7.61 -5.71 4.50
C LEU A 175 -7.07 -4.43 3.88
N ASN A 176 -6.08 -3.78 4.52
CA ASN A 176 -5.49 -2.56 4.00
C ASN A 176 -4.92 -2.78 2.59
N LYS A 177 -4.16 -3.86 2.39
CA LYS A 177 -3.62 -4.22 1.07
C LYS A 177 -4.75 -4.46 0.05
N ALA A 178 -5.78 -5.21 0.42
CA ALA A 178 -6.90 -5.50 -0.48
C ALA A 178 -7.69 -4.22 -0.84
N ILE A 179 -7.89 -3.32 0.12
CA ILE A 179 -8.55 -2.03 -0.08
C ILE A 179 -7.71 -1.14 -1.00
N GLU A 180 -6.41 -1.01 -0.75
CA GLU A 180 -5.48 -0.28 -1.61
C GLU A 180 -5.54 -0.81 -3.04
N THR A 181 -5.40 -2.13 -3.23
CA THR A 181 -5.51 -2.73 -4.57
C THR A 181 -6.88 -2.54 -5.21
N ALA A 182 -7.97 -2.56 -4.44
CA ALA A 182 -9.31 -2.34 -4.96
C ALA A 182 -9.54 -0.88 -5.39
N ARG A 183 -8.88 0.08 -4.71
CA ARG A 183 -8.86 1.49 -5.11
C ARG A 183 -8.04 1.69 -6.38
N ASP A 184 -6.87 1.05 -6.47
CA ASP A 184 -6.01 1.10 -7.66
C ASP A 184 -6.71 0.51 -8.89
N CYS A 185 -7.49 -0.57 -8.71
CA CYS A 185 -8.31 -1.16 -9.76
C CYS A 185 -9.61 -0.39 -10.07
N GLY A 186 -9.94 0.65 -9.30
CA GLY A 186 -11.19 1.42 -9.48
C GLY A 186 -12.47 0.68 -9.07
N LEU A 187 -12.37 -0.41 -8.31
CA LEU A 187 -13.54 -1.14 -7.79
C LEU A 187 -14.19 -0.43 -6.60
N LEU A 188 -13.40 0.31 -5.81
CA LEU A 188 -13.87 1.14 -4.71
C LEU A 188 -13.84 2.60 -5.09
N ALA A 189 -14.93 3.32 -4.83
CA ALA A 189 -14.99 4.76 -5.01
C ALA A 189 -14.09 5.47 -3.97
N VAL A 190 -13.26 6.39 -4.46
CA VAL A 190 -12.37 7.24 -3.64
C VAL A 190 -12.61 8.70 -4.00
N GLN A 191 -12.62 9.57 -3.00
CA GLN A 191 -12.63 11.02 -3.21
C GLN A 191 -11.24 11.46 -3.68
N LEU A 192 -11.14 11.89 -4.93
CA LEU A 192 -9.91 12.43 -5.50
C LEU A 192 -9.99 13.96 -5.48
N PRO A 193 -9.10 14.65 -4.75
CA PRO A 193 -9.05 16.10 -4.81
C PRO A 193 -8.59 16.54 -6.20
N HIS A 194 -9.20 17.59 -6.72
CA HIS A 194 -8.65 18.27 -7.88
C HIS A 194 -7.35 18.97 -7.48
N VAL A 195 -6.29 18.78 -8.29
CA VAL A 195 -4.99 19.43 -8.09
C VAL A 195 -4.74 20.33 -9.29
N ASP A 196 -4.65 21.63 -9.02
CA ASP A 196 -4.35 22.63 -10.04
C ASP A 196 -2.85 22.64 -10.33
N TYR A 197 -2.48 22.40 -11.59
CA TYR A 197 -1.08 22.47 -12.03
C TYR A 197 -0.75 23.77 -12.79
N SER A 198 -1.73 24.64 -13.02
CA SER A 198 -1.65 25.83 -13.88
C SER A 198 -0.66 26.93 -13.46
N LYS A 199 0.14 26.71 -12.41
CA LYS A 199 1.15 27.66 -11.93
C LYS A 199 2.43 27.64 -12.75
N GLU A 200 2.67 26.57 -13.51
CA GLU A 200 3.93 26.37 -14.24
C GLU A 200 3.81 26.74 -15.72
N ASP A 201 4.89 27.29 -16.29
CA ASP A 201 4.99 27.55 -17.71
C ASP A 201 5.27 26.23 -18.46
N TYR A 202 4.28 25.72 -19.17
CA TYR A 202 4.39 24.47 -19.95
C TYR A 202 5.09 24.65 -21.30
N SER A 203 6.01 25.60 -21.42
CA SER A 203 6.76 25.81 -22.65
C SER A 203 7.92 24.81 -22.75
N ASN A 204 7.86 23.91 -23.73
CA ASN A 204 8.93 22.93 -23.97
C ASN A 204 10.09 23.48 -24.83
N THR A 205 10.44 24.75 -24.63
CA THR A 205 11.43 25.49 -25.43
C THR A 205 12.82 25.49 -24.80
N HIS A 206 12.93 25.10 -23.54
CA HIS A 206 14.21 25.07 -22.83
C HIS A 206 15.15 23.99 -23.40
N GLY A 207 16.43 24.32 -23.58
CA GLY A 207 17.43 23.45 -24.21
C GLY A 207 17.73 22.13 -23.49
N ALA A 208 17.25 21.95 -22.25
CA ALA A 208 17.36 20.68 -21.52
C ALA A 208 16.30 19.64 -21.95
N VAL A 209 15.17 20.09 -22.50
CA VAL A 209 14.11 19.19 -22.98
C VAL A 209 14.02 19.22 -24.50
N ALA A 210 14.29 20.38 -25.11
CA ALA A 210 14.48 20.48 -26.55
C ALA A 210 15.73 19.70 -27.00
N PRO A 211 15.74 19.15 -28.22
CA PRO A 211 16.90 18.44 -28.75
C PRO A 211 18.12 19.38 -28.79
N THR A 212 19.13 19.06 -27.99
CA THR A 212 20.38 19.82 -27.98
C THR A 212 21.16 19.51 -29.27
N PRO A 213 21.67 20.51 -29.99
CA PRO A 213 22.42 20.26 -31.21
C PRO A 213 23.65 19.40 -30.91
N ALA A 214 23.83 18.33 -31.70
CA ALA A 214 24.95 17.42 -31.53
C ALA A 214 26.28 18.16 -31.70
N PRO A 215 27.23 18.03 -30.75
CA PRO A 215 28.55 18.64 -30.85
C PRO A 215 29.33 18.01 -32.01
N SER A 216 30.35 18.72 -32.51
CA SER A 216 31.15 18.27 -33.66
C SER A 216 31.80 16.91 -33.43
N SER A 217 32.36 16.68 -32.24
CA SER A 217 32.98 15.40 -31.84
C SER A 217 32.03 14.22 -31.99
N LEU A 218 30.76 14.38 -31.61
CA LEU A 218 29.75 13.34 -31.75
C LEU A 218 29.38 13.09 -33.23
N ARG A 219 29.47 14.12 -34.09
CA ARG A 219 29.22 13.98 -35.54
C ARG A 219 30.39 13.32 -36.28
N SER A 220 31.63 13.60 -35.88
CA SER A 220 32.85 13.00 -36.44
C SER A 220 33.15 11.60 -35.89
N GLY A 221 32.46 11.18 -34.81
CA GLY A 221 32.75 9.93 -34.10
C GLY A 221 33.99 10.01 -33.20
N GLU A 222 34.47 11.22 -32.93
CA GLU A 222 35.63 11.48 -32.10
C GLU A 222 35.25 11.61 -30.62
N LEU A 223 36.21 11.36 -29.73
CA LEU A 223 36.03 11.56 -28.30
C LEU A 223 35.86 13.06 -28.00
N TRP A 224 35.08 13.38 -26.96
CA TRP A 224 34.79 14.77 -26.59
C TRP A 224 36.06 15.60 -26.35
N TYR A 225 37.05 14.99 -25.70
CA TYR A 225 38.40 15.54 -25.57
C TYR A 225 39.43 14.56 -26.11
N SER A 226 40.48 15.10 -26.73
CA SER A 226 41.56 14.31 -27.33
C SER A 226 42.27 13.38 -26.33
N TRP A 227 42.36 13.77 -25.06
CA TRP A 227 43.05 13.00 -24.01
C TRP A 227 42.27 11.84 -23.42
N TYR A 228 41.01 11.63 -23.83
CA TYR A 228 40.29 10.40 -23.51
C TYR A 228 40.79 9.20 -24.32
N GLY A 229 41.44 9.44 -25.47
CA GLY A 229 42.03 8.39 -26.29
C GLY A 229 43.38 7.93 -25.73
N SER A 230 43.84 6.79 -26.22
CA SER A 230 45.20 6.31 -25.92
C SER A 230 46.24 7.24 -26.57
N ILE A 231 46.83 8.11 -25.76
CA ILE A 231 47.97 8.94 -26.16
C ILE A 231 49.24 8.13 -25.94
N LYS A 232 50.12 8.04 -26.94
CA LYS A 232 51.47 7.53 -26.75
C LYS A 232 52.32 8.64 -26.11
N PRO A 233 52.80 8.47 -24.87
CA PRO A 233 53.61 9.49 -24.20
C PRO A 233 55.01 9.55 -24.82
N ASP A 234 55.66 10.73 -24.71
CA ASP A 234 57.02 10.93 -25.20
C ASP A 234 58.01 10.06 -24.41
N GLU A 235 58.96 9.46 -25.13
CA GLU A 235 59.92 8.50 -24.59
C GLU A 235 60.85 9.14 -23.55
N ARG A 236 61.14 10.44 -23.69
CA ARG A 236 61.96 11.21 -22.74
C ARG A 236 61.28 11.33 -21.38
N GLU A 237 59.99 11.66 -21.38
CA GLU A 237 59.20 11.78 -20.15
C GLU A 237 58.92 10.41 -19.54
N LEU A 238 58.68 9.39 -20.37
CA LEU A 238 58.62 8.01 -19.89
C LEU A 238 59.90 7.58 -19.19
N ALA A 239 61.07 7.87 -19.76
CA ALA A 239 62.36 7.54 -19.15
C ALA A 239 62.57 8.29 -17.83
N ARG A 240 62.15 9.56 -17.77
CA ARG A 240 62.17 10.36 -16.55
C ARG A 240 61.29 9.74 -15.45
N VAL A 241 60.06 9.35 -15.78
CA VAL A 241 59.12 8.71 -14.84
C VAL A 241 59.62 7.33 -14.40
N LYS A 242 60.11 6.50 -15.33
CA LYS A 242 60.70 5.18 -15.03
C LYS A 242 61.91 5.29 -14.09
N ARG A 243 62.70 6.38 -14.19
CA ARG A 243 63.81 6.65 -13.26
C ARG A 243 63.32 7.00 -11.86
N ILE A 244 62.29 7.83 -11.74
CA ILE A 244 61.73 8.27 -10.45
C ILE A 244 61.08 7.09 -9.71
N TYR A 245 60.34 6.25 -10.42
CA TYR A 245 59.56 5.16 -9.82
C TYR A 245 60.19 3.77 -9.95
N LYS A 246 61.50 3.70 -10.21
CA LYS A 246 62.24 2.46 -10.54
C LYS A 246 61.92 1.27 -9.64
N GLU A 247 61.79 1.49 -8.34
CA GLU A 247 61.56 0.44 -7.33
C GLU A 247 60.11 -0.06 -7.27
N TYR A 248 59.17 0.67 -7.86
CA TYR A 248 57.73 0.41 -7.77
C TYR A 248 57.06 0.15 -9.12
N LEU A 249 57.85 -0.02 -10.19
CA LEU A 249 57.31 -0.35 -11.51
C LEU A 249 56.74 -1.77 -11.51
N LYS A 250 55.49 -1.91 -11.97
CA LYS A 250 54.88 -3.21 -12.21
C LYS A 250 55.52 -3.85 -13.47
N PRO A 251 55.69 -5.19 -13.52
CA PRO A 251 56.10 -5.84 -14.76
C PRO A 251 55.03 -5.59 -15.83
N ASP A 252 55.48 -5.27 -17.05
CA ASP A 252 54.57 -5.06 -18.19
C ASP A 252 53.84 -6.38 -18.47
N VAL A 253 52.51 -6.39 -18.36
CA VAL A 253 51.61 -7.51 -18.69
C VAL A 253 51.10 -7.32 -20.11
#